data_AF-A0A0K8VGU8-F1
#
_entry.id   AF-A0A0K8VGU8-F1
#
_cell.length_a   1.000
_cell.length_b   1.000
_cell.length_c   1.000
_cell.angle_alpha   90.00
_cell.angle_beta   90.00
_cell.angle_gamma   90.00
#
_symmetry.space_group_name_H-M   'P 1'
#
loop_
_entity.id
_entity.type
_entity.pdbx_description
1 polymer ?
#
loop_
_entity_poly.entity_id
_entity_poly.type
_entity_poly.pdbx_seq_one_letter_code
_entity_poly.pdbx_strand_id
1 'polypeptide(L)'
;MNCLTVTIKYIVVFFNFLCVVFGIVIVVLSTLLMKELGAAIKPICISLIVFGSVILCISFVGCCGALTESLFCIWTYVICLLVVLVCNVINIIYIKKADSTEHARHDVNLAWQHMKEDGMLWEDKL
;
A
#
# COMPACT_ATOMS: atom_id res chain seq x y z
N MET A 1 17.14 33.98 -14.18
CA MET A 1 16.74 32.87 -13.29
C MET A 1 15.55 32.18 -13.91
N ASN A 2 15.67 30.91 -14.32
CA ASN A 2 14.60 30.22 -15.05
C ASN A 2 13.38 30.02 -14.14
N CYS A 3 12.31 30.79 -14.39
CA CYS A 3 11.01 30.71 -13.70
C CYS A 3 10.52 29.25 -13.58
N LEU A 4 10.72 28.46 -14.63
CA LEU A 4 10.38 27.04 -14.69
C LEU A 4 11.01 26.20 -13.56
N THR A 5 12.28 26.45 -13.24
CA THR A 5 13.00 25.69 -12.21
C THR A 5 12.43 25.97 -10.82
N VAL A 6 12.01 27.22 -10.57
CA VAL A 6 11.38 27.62 -9.29
C VAL A 6 10.00 26.98 -9.15
N THR A 7 9.19 26.97 -10.22
CA THR A 7 7.87 26.34 -10.23
C THR A 7 7.95 24.84 -9.94
N ILE A 8 8.89 24.13 -10.58
CA ILE A 8 9.06 22.68 -10.36
C ILE A 8 9.45 22.38 -8.91
N LYS A 9 10.35 23.17 -8.30
CA LYS A 9 10.74 23.00 -6.88
C LYS A 9 9.52 23.09 -5.95
N TYR A 10 8.67 24.10 -6.14
CA TYR A 10 7.46 24.27 -5.32
C TYR A 10 6.47 23.11 -5.46
N ILE A 11 6.24 22.64 -6.69
CA ILE A 11 5.36 21.49 -6.94
C ILE A 11 5.90 20.24 -6.23
N VAL A 12 7.19 19.96 -6.33
CA VAL A 12 7.81 18.78 -5.69
C VAL A 12 7.70 18.84 -4.17
N VAL A 13 7.95 20.01 -3.56
CA VAL A 13 7.79 20.18 -2.10
C VAL A 13 6.34 20.01 -1.68
N PHE A 14 5.40 20.60 -2.42
CA PHE A 14 3.97 20.53 -2.11
C PHE A 14 3.44 19.08 -2.16
N PHE A 15 3.73 18.35 -3.23
CA PHE A 15 3.28 16.96 -3.34
C PHE A 15 3.97 16.03 -2.34
N ASN A 16 5.27 16.21 -2.08
CA ASN A 16 5.95 15.42 -1.05
C ASN A 16 5.40 15.71 0.35
N PHE A 17 5.04 16.95 0.65
CA PHE A 17 4.38 17.30 1.90
C PHE A 17 3.02 16.57 2.04
N LEU A 18 2.22 16.54 0.98
CA LEU A 18 0.98 15.76 0.97
C LEU A 18 1.24 14.26 1.18
N CYS A 19 2.27 13.70 0.53
CA CYS A 19 2.67 12.31 0.73
C CYS A 19 3.09 12.02 2.17
N VAL A 20 3.75 12.96 2.86
CA VAL A 20 4.04 12.83 4.30
C VAL A 20 2.75 12.76 5.11
N VAL A 21 1.81 13.67 4.86
CA VAL A 21 0.52 13.69 5.57
C VAL A 21 -0.23 12.38 5.35
N PHE A 22 -0.37 11.93 4.11
CA PHE A 22 -1.05 10.67 3.80
C PHE A 22 -0.31 9.44 4.34
N GLY A 23 1.02 9.42 4.27
CA GLY A 23 1.83 8.34 4.83
C GLY A 23 1.63 8.18 6.34
N ILE A 24 1.60 9.29 7.09
CA ILE A 24 1.30 9.28 8.52
C ILE A 24 -0.12 8.74 8.76
N VAL A 25 -1.11 9.24 8.02
CA VAL A 25 -2.51 8.78 8.15
C VAL A 25 -2.62 7.26 7.90
N ILE A 26 -1.98 6.73 6.86
CA ILE A 26 -1.98 5.29 6.56
C ILE A 26 -1.38 4.50 7.71
N VAL A 27 -0.22 4.90 8.23
CA VAL A 27 0.44 4.19 9.34
C VAL A 27 -0.44 4.22 10.59
N VAL A 28 -0.97 5.38 10.98
CA VAL A 28 -1.82 5.52 12.17
C VAL A 28 -3.09 4.66 12.02
N LEU A 29 -3.82 4.79 10.91
CA LEU A 29 -5.04 4.02 10.68
C LEU A 29 -4.76 2.51 10.68
N SER A 30 -3.67 2.07 10.06
CA SER A 30 -3.29 0.65 10.03
C SER A 30 -2.99 0.10 11.42
N THR A 31 -2.31 0.89 12.27
CA THR A 31 -2.04 0.48 13.66
C THR A 31 -3.30 0.43 14.52
N LEU A 32 -4.27 1.33 14.29
CA LEU A 32 -5.57 1.30 14.96
C LEU A 32 -6.37 0.08 14.51
N LEU A 33 -6.39 -0.20 13.21
CA LEU A 33 -7.13 -1.33 12.64
C LEU A 33 -6.58 -2.68 13.13
N MET A 34 -5.25 -2.80 13.34
CA MET A 34 -4.65 -3.99 13.97
C MET A 34 -5.15 -4.25 15.39
N LYS A 35 -5.49 -3.20 16.14
CA LYS A 35 -5.99 -3.34 17.52
C LYS A 35 -7.44 -3.78 17.57
N GLU A 36 -8.26 -3.31 16.63
CA GLU A 36 -9.71 -3.52 16.64
C GLU A 36 -10.16 -4.81 15.92
N LEU A 37 -9.56 -5.17 14.77
CA LEU A 37 -10.15 -6.16 13.84
C LEU A 37 -9.53 -7.58 13.86
N GLY A 38 -8.60 -7.88 14.78
CA GLY A 38 -8.12 -9.25 15.00
C GLY A 38 -7.32 -9.89 13.84
N ALA A 39 -6.97 -11.17 13.97
CA ALA A 39 -5.91 -11.84 13.18
C ALA A 39 -6.11 -11.89 11.66
N ALA A 40 -7.36 -11.77 11.17
CA ALA A 40 -7.67 -11.88 9.74
C ALA A 40 -7.09 -10.73 8.89
N ILE A 41 -6.96 -9.53 9.46
CA ILE A 41 -6.54 -8.32 8.71
C ILE A 41 -5.10 -7.94 9.04
N LYS A 42 -4.49 -8.66 9.97
CA LYS A 42 -3.11 -8.51 10.42
C LYS A 42 -2.10 -8.44 9.26
N PRO A 43 -2.11 -9.35 8.26
CA PRO A 43 -1.14 -9.29 7.16
C PRO A 43 -1.31 -8.04 6.28
N ILE A 44 -2.55 -7.60 6.06
CA ILE A 44 -2.88 -6.41 5.27
C ILE A 44 -2.45 -5.14 6.01
N CYS A 45 -2.70 -5.06 7.32
CA CYS A 45 -2.29 -3.89 8.10
C CYS A 45 -0.76 -3.77 8.17
N ILE A 46 -0.04 -4.89 8.33
CA ILE A 46 1.43 -4.89 8.33
C ILE A 46 1.98 -4.40 6.99
N SER A 47 1.41 -4.87 5.86
CA SER A 47 1.87 -4.41 4.54
C SER A 47 1.62 -2.91 4.33
N LEU A 48 0.49 -2.38 4.79
CA LEU A 48 0.18 -0.95 4.74
C LEU A 48 1.12 -0.10 5.62
N ILE A 49 1.51 -0.59 6.80
CA ILE A 49 2.50 0.09 7.67
C ILE A 49 3.87 0.16 6.99
N VAL A 50 4.31 -0.95 6.39
CA VAL A 50 5.59 -0.99 5.65
C VAL A 50 5.53 -0.04 4.45
N PHE A 51 4.46 -0.07 3.69
CA PHE A 51 4.30 0.80 2.53
C PHE A 51 4.24 2.28 2.92
N GLY A 52 3.46 2.63 3.94
CA GLY A 52 3.36 3.99 4.47
C GLY A 52 4.70 4.52 4.99
N SER A 53 5.47 3.70 5.69
CA SER A 53 6.80 4.11 6.20
C SER A 53 7.82 4.35 5.08
N VAL A 54 7.80 3.54 4.01
CA VAL A 54 8.64 3.77 2.83
C VAL A 54 8.28 5.09 2.13
N ILE A 55 6.98 5.39 1.96
CA ILE A 55 6.53 6.66 1.38
C ILE A 55 7.00 7.85 2.23
N LEU A 56 6.94 7.74 3.56
CA LEU A 56 7.42 8.80 4.46
C LEU A 56 8.91 9.07 4.27
N CYS A 57 9.74 8.02 4.22
CA CYS A 57 11.17 8.14 4.00
C CYS A 57 11.48 8.82 2.66
N ILE A 58 10.82 8.39 1.57
CA ILE A 58 11.01 8.96 0.24
C ILE A 58 10.59 10.43 0.20
N SER A 59 9.47 10.76 0.85
CA SER A 59 8.96 12.13 0.90
C SER A 59 9.87 13.07 1.70
N PHE A 60 10.48 12.59 2.79
CA PHE A 60 11.50 13.32 3.54
C PHE A 60 12.73 13.64 2.67
N VAL A 61 13.23 12.65 1.92
CA VAL A 61 14.35 12.85 0.99
C VAL A 61 13.97 13.82 -0.13
N GLY A 62 12.73 13.74 -0.64
CA GLY A 62 12.21 14.64 -1.67
C GLY A 62 12.13 16.11 -1.20
N CYS A 63 11.66 16.36 0.02
CA CYS A 63 11.65 17.70 0.62
C CYS A 63 13.07 18.24 0.85
N CYS A 64 13.99 17.42 1.38
CA CYS A 64 15.39 17.81 1.58
C CYS A 64 16.13 18.08 0.26
N GLY A 65 15.86 17.30 -0.79
CA GLY A 65 16.47 17.47 -2.11
C GLY A 65 16.01 18.73 -2.84
N ALA A 66 14.75 19.12 -2.68
CA ALA A 66 14.23 20.35 -3.27
C ALA A 66 14.80 21.62 -2.59
N LEU A 67 15.06 21.55 -1.27
CA LEU A 67 15.60 22.67 -0.48
C LEU A 67 17.11 22.86 -0.65
N THR A 68 17.87 21.78 -0.85
CA THR A 68 19.34 21.85 -0.92
C THR A 68 19.89 22.15 -2.31
N GLU A 69 19.03 22.23 -3.34
CA GLU A 69 19.42 22.41 -4.75
C GLU A 69 20.47 21.38 -5.23
N SER A 70 20.61 20.29 -4.48
CA SER A 70 21.61 19.27 -4.72
C SER A 70 21.08 18.31 -5.78
N LEU A 71 21.75 18.30 -6.94
CA LEU A 71 21.40 17.43 -8.07
C LEU A 71 21.30 15.96 -7.63
N PHE A 72 22.21 15.53 -6.74
CA PHE A 72 22.23 14.17 -6.22
C PHE A 72 20.93 13.75 -5.51
N CYS A 73 20.36 14.60 -4.64
CA CYS A 73 19.13 14.27 -3.93
C CYS A 73 17.91 14.21 -4.86
N ILE A 74 17.87 15.03 -5.91
CA ILE A 74 16.81 14.95 -6.94
C ILE A 74 16.91 13.63 -7.71
N TRP A 75 18.13 13.21 -8.10
CA TRP A 75 18.35 11.92 -8.76
C TRP A 75 17.95 10.75 -7.86
N THR A 76 18.30 10.77 -6.58
CA THR A 76 17.85 9.75 -5.62
C THR A 76 16.33 9.71 -5.50
N TYR A 77 15.67 10.87 -5.43
CA TYR A 77 14.20 10.95 -5.39
C TYR A 77 13.55 10.32 -6.63
N VAL A 78 14.05 10.64 -7.83
CA VAL A 78 13.53 10.08 -9.09
C VAL A 78 13.74 8.56 -9.14
N ILE A 79 14.91 8.07 -8.73
CA ILE A 79 15.21 6.63 -8.69
C ILE A 79 14.28 5.92 -7.68
N CYS A 80 14.06 6.49 -6.50
CA CYS A 80 13.14 5.95 -5.51
C CYS A 80 11.70 5.87 -6.05
N LEU A 81 11.21 6.90 -6.73
CA LEU A 81 9.89 6.87 -7.36
C LEU A 81 9.79 5.81 -8.46
N LEU A 82 10.83 5.68 -9.28
CA LEU A 82 10.88 4.66 -10.32
C LEU A 82 10.80 3.25 -9.71
N VAL A 83 11.54 2.99 -8.63
CA VAL A 83 11.51 1.72 -7.92
C VAL A 83 10.12 1.44 -7.35
N VAL A 84 9.51 2.43 -6.69
CA VAL A 84 8.13 2.28 -6.17
C VAL A 84 7.15 1.99 -7.30
N LEU A 85 7.27 2.66 -8.44
CA LEU A 85 6.41 2.41 -9.61
C LEU A 85 6.56 0.95 -10.10
N VAL A 86 7.79 0.48 -10.27
CA VAL A 86 8.07 -0.90 -10.69
C VAL A 86 7.53 -1.90 -9.67
N CYS A 87 7.74 -1.68 -8.38
CA CYS A 87 7.19 -2.51 -7.32
C CYS A 87 5.65 -2.60 -7.39
N ASN A 88 4.96 -1.47 -7.61
CA ASN A 88 3.50 -1.47 -7.75
C ASN A 88 3.04 -2.25 -8.98
N VAL A 89 3.70 -2.09 -10.13
CA VAL A 89 3.38 -2.84 -11.35
C VAL A 89 3.58 -4.35 -11.13
N ILE A 90 4.69 -4.76 -10.51
CA ILE A 90 4.94 -6.17 -10.16
C ILE A 90 3.84 -6.69 -9.24
N ASN A 91 3.44 -5.91 -8.23
CA ASN A 91 2.40 -6.31 -7.29
C ASN A 91 1.05 -6.54 -7.98
N ILE A 92 0.65 -5.63 -8.89
CA ILE A 92 -0.58 -5.78 -9.69
C ILE A 92 -0.53 -7.04 -10.56
N ILE A 93 0.61 -7.30 -11.21
CA ILE A 93 0.80 -8.50 -12.04
C ILE A 93 0.72 -9.77 -11.16
N TYR A 94 1.35 -9.75 -9.99
CA TYR A 94 1.35 -10.87 -9.06
C TYR A 94 -0.06 -11.16 -8.53
N ILE A 95 -0.80 -10.12 -8.11
CA ILE A 95 -2.19 -10.25 -7.67
C ILE A 95 -3.04 -10.82 -8.81
N LYS A 96 -2.93 -10.30 -10.03
CA LYS A 96 -3.68 -10.82 -11.18
C LYS A 96 -3.36 -12.29 -11.52
N LYS A 97 -2.11 -12.71 -11.29
CA LYS A 97 -1.67 -14.09 -11.47
C LYS A 97 -2.13 -15.00 -10.33
N ALA A 98 -2.17 -14.50 -9.11
CA ALA A 98 -2.72 -15.20 -7.94
C ALA A 98 -4.26 -15.32 -8.00
N ASP A 99 -4.91 -14.30 -8.56
CA ASP A 99 -6.35 -14.17 -8.82
C ASP A 99 -6.82 -14.97 -10.05
N SER A 100 -5.97 -15.85 -10.60
CA SER A 100 -6.38 -16.75 -11.67
C SER A 100 -7.23 -17.90 -11.12
N THR A 101 -8.49 -17.59 -10.78
CA THR A 101 -9.66 -18.50 -10.68
C THR A 101 -9.63 -19.67 -9.68
N GLU A 102 -8.47 -20.12 -9.21
CA GLU A 102 -8.31 -21.29 -8.33
C GLU A 102 -8.63 -20.96 -6.87
N HIS A 103 -8.15 -19.84 -6.32
CA HIS A 103 -8.42 -19.46 -4.93
C HIS A 103 -9.87 -19.02 -4.70
N ALA A 104 -10.46 -18.24 -5.62
CA ALA A 104 -11.87 -17.85 -5.53
C ALA A 104 -12.81 -19.07 -5.60
N ARG A 105 -12.48 -20.08 -6.42
CA ARG A 105 -13.23 -21.34 -6.43
C ARG A 105 -13.03 -22.12 -5.15
N HIS A 106 -11.82 -22.16 -4.59
CA HIS A 106 -11.57 -22.92 -3.37
C HIS A 106 -12.32 -22.34 -2.16
N ASP A 107 -12.32 -21.02 -1.97
CA ASP A 107 -13.06 -20.36 -0.88
C ASP A 107 -14.57 -20.53 -1.03
N VAL A 108 -15.11 -20.39 -2.24
CA VAL A 108 -16.54 -20.61 -2.51
C VAL A 108 -16.92 -22.08 -2.28
N ASN A 109 -16.08 -23.04 -2.69
CA ASN A 109 -16.37 -24.45 -2.53
C ASN A 109 -16.26 -24.89 -1.06
N LEU A 110 -15.32 -24.34 -0.30
CA LEU A 110 -15.22 -24.53 1.16
C LEU A 110 -16.44 -23.97 1.89
N ALA A 111 -16.88 -22.75 1.54
CA ALA A 111 -18.09 -22.16 2.10
C ALA A 111 -19.35 -22.98 1.74
N TRP A 112 -19.43 -23.49 0.52
CA TRP A 112 -20.53 -24.35 0.08
C TRP A 112 -20.59 -25.68 0.85
N GLN A 113 -19.43 -26.28 1.15
CA GLN A 113 -19.36 -27.52 1.94
C GLN A 113 -19.82 -27.31 3.37
N HIS A 114 -19.38 -26.25 4.03
CA HIS A 114 -19.84 -25.94 5.39
C HIS A 114 -21.35 -25.72 5.47
N MET A 115 -21.96 -25.03 4.49
CA MET A 115 -23.43 -24.87 4.48
C MET A 115 -24.16 -26.20 4.27
N LYS A 116 -23.57 -27.12 3.49
CA LYS A 116 -24.17 -28.43 3.24
C LYS A 116 -24.10 -29.34 4.48
N GLU A 117 -22.98 -29.32 5.20
CA GLU A 117 -22.83 -30.09 6.45
C GLU A 117 -23.76 -29.57 7.55
N ASP A 118 -23.85 -28.25 7.73
CA ASP A 118 -24.80 -27.66 8.69
C ASP A 118 -26.26 -28.01 8.31
N GLY A 119 -26.60 -27.96 7.02
CA GLY A 119 -27.93 -28.34 6.52
C GLY A 119 -28.31 -29.80 6.80
N MET A 120 -27.38 -30.75 6.60
CA MET A 120 -27.61 -32.17 6.94
C MET A 120 -27.76 -32.37 8.45
N LEU A 121 -27.01 -31.63 9.27
CA LEU A 121 -27.08 -31.72 10.73
C LEU A 121 -28.47 -31.32 11.28
N TRP A 122 -29.19 -30.44 10.56
CA TRP A 122 -30.55 -30.04 10.92
C TRP A 122 -31.61 -31.07 10.50
N GLU A 123 -31.42 -31.78 9.38
CA GLU A 123 -32.36 -32.84 8.94
C GLU A 123 -32.27 -34.09 9.83
N ASP A 124 -31.09 -34.47 10.33
CA ASP A 124 -30.94 -35.61 11.26
C ASP A 124 -31.51 -35.35 12.68
N LYS A 125 -31.84 -34.09 13.00
CA LYS A 125 -32.41 -33.67 14.29
C LYS A 125 -33.94 -33.61 14.30
N LEU A 126 -34.59 -33.75 13.15
CA LEU A 126 -36.05 -33.69 12.94
C LEU A 126 -36.66 -35.09 12.82
#